data_AF-A0A0F9I6U9-F1
#
_entry.id   AF-A0A0F9I6U9-F1
#
_cell.length_a   1.000
_cell.length_b   1.000
_cell.length_c   1.000
_cell.angle_alpha   90.00
_cell.angle_beta   90.00
_cell.angle_gamma   90.00
#
_symmetry.space_group_name_H-M   'P 1'
#
loop_
_entity.id
_entity.type
_entity.pdbx_description
1 polymer ?
#
loop_
_entity_poly.entity_id
_entity_poly.type
_entity_poly.pdbx_seq_one_letter_code
_entity_poly.pdbx_strand_id
1 'polypeptide(L)'
;MKELTLHSSSGRDFGYRVGEAGEVQHVTDPTAEQLELLREYMELSIQLDPDDDHNIHRVWHDFCERFMDYAWNNFKMRGCEMLDAVREWARQYPDDVVRVRVDDGAHCGSELICIMHKCRYKFMGMSVVLIPQCTGEPPTQFFLYPDHVEGLLDVLTRFRTEELRDRSGSPVRARGRELEAQLLATVAKEGD
;
A
#
# COMPACT_ATOMS: atom_id res chain seq x y z
N MET A 1 24.48 -25.88 4.37
CA MET A 1 23.05 -25.63 4.66
C MET A 1 22.91 -25.27 6.14
N LYS A 2 22.31 -24.13 6.47
CA LYS A 2 22.18 -23.64 7.85
C LYS A 2 20.69 -23.47 8.17
N GLU A 3 20.24 -24.05 9.27
CA GLU A 3 18.87 -23.96 9.75
C GLU A 3 18.73 -22.69 10.60
N LEU A 4 17.73 -21.87 10.31
CA LEU A 4 17.43 -20.64 11.03
C LEU A 4 16.02 -20.71 11.58
N THR A 5 15.90 -20.50 12.89
CA THR A 5 14.62 -20.40 13.57
C THR A 5 14.34 -18.94 13.91
N LEU A 6 13.26 -18.41 13.37
CA LEU A 6 12.76 -17.08 13.71
C LEU A 6 11.66 -17.23 14.74
N HIS A 7 11.94 -16.77 15.94
CA HIS A 7 11.00 -16.76 17.06
C HIS A 7 10.05 -15.57 16.90
N SER A 8 8.75 -15.84 16.74
CA SER A 8 7.74 -14.78 16.71
C SER A 8 7.23 -14.46 18.11
N SER A 9 6.83 -13.21 18.33
CA SER A 9 6.23 -12.77 19.59
C SER A 9 4.85 -13.40 19.89
N SER A 10 4.29 -14.16 18.95
CA SER A 10 3.07 -14.96 19.13
C SER A 10 3.35 -16.39 19.60
N GLY A 11 4.62 -16.74 19.82
CA GLY A 11 5.04 -18.06 20.32
C GLY A 11 5.06 -19.17 19.27
N ARG A 12 4.88 -18.83 17.98
CA ARG A 12 5.11 -19.77 16.87
C ARG A 12 6.50 -19.55 16.29
N ASP A 13 7.29 -20.60 16.30
CA ASP A 13 8.62 -20.61 15.71
C ASP A 13 8.52 -21.03 14.25
N PHE A 14 9.11 -20.25 13.36
CA PHE A 14 9.17 -20.57 11.93
C PHE A 14 10.57 -21.03 11.58
N GLY A 15 10.67 -22.27 11.09
CA GLY A 15 11.92 -22.87 10.62
C GLY A 15 12.17 -22.56 9.15
N TYR A 16 13.34 -22.01 8.85
CA TYR A 16 13.79 -21.72 7.49
C TYR A 16 15.07 -22.50 7.19
N ARG A 17 15.18 -22.98 5.94
CA ARG A 17 16.44 -23.54 5.42
C ARG A 17 17.02 -22.57 4.40
N VAL A 18 18.25 -22.12 4.66
CA VAL A 18 18.99 -21.27 3.73
C VAL A 18 19.95 -22.14 2.92
N GLY A 19 19.73 -22.14 1.61
CA GLY A 19 20.61 -22.78 0.63
C GLY A 19 21.94 -22.03 0.47
N GLU A 20 22.93 -22.65 -0.19
CA GLU A 20 24.27 -22.08 -0.35
C GLU A 20 24.32 -20.78 -1.18
N ALA A 21 23.25 -20.50 -1.96
CA ALA A 21 23.07 -19.26 -2.72
C ALA A 21 22.22 -18.20 -2.01
N GLY A 22 21.82 -18.41 -0.74
CA GLY A 22 20.96 -17.49 0.00
C GLY A 22 19.46 -17.64 -0.30
N GLU A 23 19.06 -18.64 -1.08
CA GLU A 23 17.65 -18.98 -1.30
C GLU A 23 17.00 -19.45 0.00
N VAL A 24 15.92 -18.78 0.40
CA VAL A 24 15.08 -19.14 1.55
C VAL A 24 13.96 -20.02 1.04
N GLN A 25 14.05 -21.33 1.27
CA GLN A 25 12.94 -22.24 1.00
C GLN A 25 12.02 -22.28 2.22
N HIS A 26 10.77 -21.86 2.03
CA HIS A 26 9.72 -22.03 3.03
C HIS A 26 9.50 -23.54 3.24
N VAL A 27 9.65 -24.00 4.48
CA VAL A 27 9.54 -25.42 4.78
C VAL A 27 8.07 -25.82 4.89
N THR A 28 7.70 -26.71 3.96
CA THR A 28 6.48 -27.51 3.82
C THR A 28 5.20 -26.80 3.41
N ASP A 29 4.67 -27.23 2.25
CA ASP A 29 3.28 -27.01 1.86
C ASP A 29 2.36 -27.49 3.00
N PRO A 30 1.33 -26.70 3.37
CA PRO A 30 0.41 -27.07 4.42
C PRO A 30 -0.29 -28.39 4.09
N THR A 31 -0.40 -29.28 5.07
CA THR A 31 -1.11 -30.55 4.88
C THR A 31 -2.59 -30.30 4.61
N ALA A 32 -3.27 -31.26 3.98
CA ALA A 32 -4.71 -31.15 3.74
C ALA A 32 -5.51 -30.88 5.04
N GLU A 33 -5.06 -31.45 6.16
CA GLU A 33 -5.63 -31.23 7.48
C GLU A 33 -5.39 -29.80 8.01
N GLN A 34 -4.21 -29.23 7.76
CA GLN A 34 -3.91 -27.83 8.10
C GLN A 34 -4.70 -26.84 7.25
N LEU A 35 -4.90 -27.15 5.96
CA LEU A 35 -5.73 -26.34 5.07
C LEU A 35 -7.21 -26.37 5.49
N GLU A 36 -7.71 -27.53 5.93
CA GLU A 36 -9.08 -27.67 6.40
C GLU A 36 -9.30 -26.92 7.73
N LEU A 37 -8.38 -27.06 8.69
CA LEU A 37 -8.42 -26.29 9.95
C LEU A 37 -8.34 -24.78 9.71
N LEU A 38 -7.54 -24.34 8.73
CA LEU A 38 -7.46 -22.93 8.37
C LEU A 38 -8.77 -22.44 7.75
N ARG A 39 -9.39 -23.24 6.88
CA ARG A 39 -10.70 -22.95 6.28
C ARG A 39 -11.79 -22.84 7.34
N GLU A 40 -11.86 -23.81 8.25
CA GLU A 40 -12.83 -23.82 9.37
C GLU A 40 -12.61 -22.62 10.30
N TYR A 41 -11.37 -22.31 10.65
CA TYR A 41 -11.03 -21.11 11.41
C TYR A 41 -11.45 -19.82 10.71
N MET A 42 -11.22 -19.71 9.39
CA MET A 42 -11.65 -18.55 8.60
C MET A 42 -13.18 -18.43 8.59
N GLU A 43 -13.92 -19.51 8.38
CA GLU A 43 -15.39 -19.52 8.41
C GLU A 43 -15.95 -19.15 9.79
N LEU A 44 -15.38 -19.68 10.88
CA LEU A 44 -15.77 -19.35 12.24
C LEU A 44 -15.39 -17.91 12.62
N SER A 45 -14.23 -17.42 12.17
CA SER A 45 -13.79 -16.04 12.41
C SER A 45 -14.63 -14.99 11.68
N ILE A 46 -15.37 -15.40 10.64
CA ILE A 46 -16.37 -14.57 9.96
C ILE A 46 -17.68 -14.50 10.78
N GLN A 47 -17.96 -15.50 11.62
CA GLN A 47 -19.18 -15.60 12.43
C GLN A 47 -19.03 -15.12 13.88
N LEU A 48 -17.80 -14.90 14.35
CA LEU A 48 -17.54 -14.29 15.66
C LEU A 48 -17.73 -12.78 15.56
N ASP A 49 -18.90 -12.30 15.95
CA ASP A 49 -19.18 -10.88 16.17
C ASP A 49 -18.43 -10.42 17.43
N PRO A 50 -17.34 -9.63 17.30
CA PRO A 50 -16.52 -9.32 18.44
C PRO A 50 -16.95 -7.98 19.02
N ASP A 51 -17.59 -8.04 20.20
CA ASP A 51 -18.03 -6.92 21.04
C ASP A 51 -17.17 -5.65 20.86
N ASP A 52 -17.83 -4.54 20.44
CA ASP A 52 -17.52 -3.09 20.47
C ASP A 52 -16.10 -2.53 20.18
N ASP A 53 -15.04 -3.35 20.16
CA ASP A 53 -13.65 -2.96 19.93
C ASP A 53 -13.20 -3.17 18.46
N HIS A 54 -14.16 -3.53 17.57
CA HIS A 54 -13.88 -4.15 16.26
C HIS A 54 -14.47 -3.45 15.04
N ASN A 55 -14.71 -2.14 15.09
CA ASN A 55 -14.96 -1.41 13.85
C ASN A 55 -13.64 -1.25 13.08
N ILE A 56 -13.29 -2.27 12.30
CA ILE A 56 -12.09 -2.31 11.44
C ILE A 56 -12.06 -1.18 10.40
N HIS A 57 -13.22 -0.54 10.18
CA HIS A 57 -13.38 0.62 9.31
C HIS A 57 -13.51 1.93 10.08
N ARG A 58 -13.34 1.96 11.42
CA ARG A 58 -13.59 3.14 12.27
C ARG A 58 -12.89 4.39 11.74
N VAL A 59 -11.59 4.28 11.49
CA VAL A 59 -10.77 5.41 11.03
C VAL A 59 -11.19 5.84 9.61
N TRP A 60 -11.51 4.87 8.75
CA TRP A 60 -12.04 5.15 7.41
C TRP A 60 -13.42 5.81 7.44
N HIS A 61 -14.33 5.37 8.31
CA HIS A 61 -15.66 5.98 8.46
C HIS A 61 -15.55 7.42 8.99
N ASP A 62 -14.69 7.68 9.97
CA ASP A 62 -14.44 9.04 10.45
C ASP A 62 -13.81 9.92 9.34
N PHE A 63 -12.91 9.35 8.52
CA PHE A 63 -12.41 10.03 7.32
C PHE A 63 -13.53 10.38 6.34
N CYS A 64 -14.39 9.41 5.99
CA CYS A 64 -15.52 9.64 5.10
C CYS A 64 -16.47 10.71 5.65
N GLU A 65 -16.82 10.63 6.93
CA GLU A 65 -17.71 11.58 7.58
C GLU A 65 -17.17 13.02 7.53
N ARG A 66 -15.86 13.20 7.65
CA ARG A 66 -15.21 14.52 7.61
C ARG A 66 -15.01 15.03 6.18
N PHE A 67 -14.51 14.18 5.29
CA PHE A 67 -13.94 14.63 4.01
C PHE A 67 -14.74 14.22 2.79
N MET A 68 -15.75 13.36 2.93
CA MET A 68 -16.59 12.88 1.82
C MET A 68 -18.06 13.21 2.04
N ASP A 69 -18.81 13.33 0.94
CA ASP A 69 -20.26 13.52 0.96
C ASP A 69 -21.00 12.24 1.38
N TYR A 70 -22.33 12.30 1.47
CA TYR A 70 -23.16 11.15 1.90
C TYR A 70 -23.06 9.94 0.94
N ALA A 71 -22.67 10.17 -0.32
CA ALA A 71 -22.52 9.12 -1.30
C ALA A 71 -21.14 8.45 -1.26
N TRP A 72 -20.22 8.92 -0.40
CA TRP A 72 -18.85 8.43 -0.23
C TRP A 72 -18.08 8.29 -1.54
N ASN A 73 -18.44 9.11 -2.53
CA ASN A 73 -17.81 9.12 -3.85
C ASN A 73 -17.39 10.53 -4.27
N ASN A 74 -17.79 11.58 -3.53
CA ASN A 74 -17.29 12.92 -3.73
C ASN A 74 -16.61 13.47 -2.49
N PHE A 75 -15.46 14.11 -2.69
CA PHE A 75 -14.74 14.82 -1.65
C PHE A 75 -15.33 16.22 -1.43
N LYS A 76 -15.51 16.58 -0.16
CA LYS A 76 -15.99 17.90 0.29
C LYS A 76 -14.98 19.02 0.06
N MET A 77 -13.70 18.67 -0.03
CA MET A 77 -12.56 19.59 -0.13
C MET A 77 -11.57 19.11 -1.19
N ARG A 78 -10.67 19.98 -1.64
CA ARG A 78 -9.65 19.68 -2.64
C ARG A 78 -8.37 20.47 -2.39
N GLY A 79 -7.28 20.10 -3.07
CA GLY A 79 -6.06 20.90 -3.09
C GLY A 79 -5.39 21.04 -1.72
N CYS A 80 -4.68 22.17 -1.55
CA CYS A 80 -3.93 22.48 -0.32
C CYS A 80 -4.80 22.49 0.94
N GLU A 81 -6.03 23.01 0.87
CA GLU A 81 -6.92 23.09 2.04
C GLU A 81 -7.27 21.70 2.56
N MET A 82 -7.54 20.75 1.65
CA MET A 82 -7.78 19.36 2.04
C MET A 82 -6.53 18.71 2.61
N LEU A 83 -5.36 18.95 2.00
CA LEU A 83 -4.10 18.43 2.53
C LEU A 83 -3.90 18.88 3.97
N ASP A 84 -4.03 20.17 4.26
CA ASP A 84 -3.80 20.67 5.62
C ASP A 84 -4.83 20.14 6.63
N ALA A 85 -6.10 20.02 6.23
CA ALA A 85 -7.14 19.44 7.07
C ALA A 85 -6.91 17.94 7.34
N VAL A 86 -6.52 17.17 6.32
CA VAL A 86 -6.23 15.73 6.46
C VAL A 86 -4.95 15.50 7.26
N ARG A 87 -3.95 16.39 7.15
CA ARG A 87 -2.73 16.33 7.96
C ARG A 87 -3.04 16.51 9.44
N GLU A 88 -3.90 17.45 9.78
CA GLU A 88 -4.33 17.66 11.16
C GLU A 88 -5.16 16.49 11.67
N TRP A 89 -6.10 15.99 10.87
CA TRP A 89 -6.87 14.80 11.19
C TRP A 89 -5.99 13.57 11.43
N ALA A 90 -5.03 13.31 10.55
CA ALA A 90 -4.16 12.14 10.62
C ALA A 90 -3.30 12.11 11.89
N ARG A 91 -2.99 13.26 12.50
CA ARG A 91 -2.27 13.33 13.78
C ARG A 91 -3.03 12.65 14.93
N GLN A 92 -4.35 12.51 14.80
CA GLN A 92 -5.19 11.83 15.79
C GLN A 92 -5.10 10.29 15.69
N TYR A 93 -4.55 9.77 14.59
CA TYR A 93 -4.49 8.34 14.28
C TYR A 93 -3.08 7.88 13.87
N PRO A 94 -2.05 8.11 14.70
CA PRO A 94 -0.65 7.87 14.32
C PRO A 94 -0.34 6.40 14.01
N ASP A 95 -1.12 5.46 14.58
CA ASP A 95 -0.93 4.03 14.36
C ASP A 95 -1.71 3.48 13.16
N ASP A 96 -2.71 4.22 12.67
CA ASP A 96 -3.65 3.77 11.64
C ASP A 96 -3.51 4.54 10.31
N VAL A 97 -2.88 5.71 10.33
CA VAL A 97 -2.72 6.56 9.14
C VAL A 97 -1.25 6.79 8.83
N VAL A 98 -0.83 6.30 7.66
CA VAL A 98 0.50 6.56 7.10
C VAL A 98 0.37 7.64 6.03
N ARG A 99 1.31 8.58 6.03
CA ARG A 99 1.36 9.71 5.11
C ARG A 99 2.60 9.60 4.26
N VAL A 100 2.43 9.57 2.95
CA VAL A 100 3.54 9.49 1.99
C VAL A 100 3.51 10.71 1.09
N ARG A 101 4.55 11.53 1.19
CA ARG A 101 4.70 12.72 0.36
C ARG A 101 5.16 12.32 -1.05
N VAL A 102 4.46 12.81 -2.05
CA VAL A 102 4.73 12.61 -3.47
C VAL A 102 5.10 13.98 -4.05
N ASP A 103 6.34 14.36 -3.84
CA ASP A 103 6.92 15.58 -4.41
C ASP A 103 7.66 15.24 -5.69
N ASP A 104 7.39 16.00 -6.75
CA ASP A 104 8.42 16.27 -7.75
C ASP A 104 9.31 17.42 -7.24
N GLY A 105 10.47 17.64 -7.85
CA GLY A 105 11.42 18.68 -7.40
C GLY A 105 10.90 20.12 -7.48
N ALA A 106 9.63 20.35 -7.83
CA ALA A 106 9.07 21.64 -8.15
C ALA A 106 7.92 22.04 -7.20
N HIS A 107 8.18 22.23 -5.90
CA HIS A 107 7.37 22.98 -4.91
C HIS A 107 5.84 22.71 -4.78
N CYS A 108 5.28 21.77 -5.55
CA CYS A 108 3.86 21.46 -5.66
C CYS A 108 3.67 19.96 -5.36
N GLY A 109 3.61 19.62 -4.08
CA GLY A 109 3.65 18.25 -3.59
C GLY A 109 2.29 17.61 -3.43
N SER A 110 2.06 16.44 -4.02
CA SER A 110 0.89 15.63 -3.71
C SER A 110 1.14 14.77 -2.46
N GLU A 111 0.10 14.26 -1.84
CA GLU A 111 0.24 13.34 -0.69
C GLU A 111 -0.66 12.13 -0.85
N LEU A 112 -0.09 10.95 -0.59
CA LEU A 112 -0.84 9.71 -0.43
C LEU A 112 -1.14 9.52 1.06
N ILE A 113 -2.41 9.29 1.35
CA ILE A 113 -2.93 9.02 2.68
C ILE A 113 -3.36 7.56 2.72
N CYS A 114 -2.64 6.79 3.52
CA CYS A 114 -2.78 5.35 3.67
C CYS A 114 -3.51 5.07 4.99
N ILE A 115 -4.77 4.66 4.93
CA ILE A 115 -5.63 4.41 6.09
C ILE A 115 -5.77 2.90 6.28
N MET A 116 -5.27 2.39 7.40
CA MET A 116 -5.25 0.97 7.72
C MET A 116 -6.62 0.51 8.19
N HIS A 117 -7.13 -0.56 7.57
CA HIS A 117 -8.31 -1.27 8.03
C HIS A 117 -7.86 -2.44 8.89
N LYS A 118 -7.64 -2.17 10.18
CA LYS A 118 -7.14 -3.16 11.14
C LYS A 118 -7.84 -3.07 12.48
N CYS A 119 -7.80 -4.18 13.20
CA CYS A 119 -8.04 -4.26 14.63
C CYS A 119 -6.91 -5.08 15.26
N ARG A 120 -7.01 -5.33 16.57
CA ARG A 120 -6.01 -6.13 17.30
C ARG A 120 -5.76 -7.52 16.72
N TYR A 121 -6.79 -8.15 16.13
CA TYR A 121 -6.70 -9.54 15.68
C TYR A 121 -6.68 -9.71 14.15
N LYS A 122 -6.97 -8.64 13.39
CA LYS A 122 -7.19 -8.76 11.95
C LYS A 122 -6.71 -7.53 11.21
N PHE A 123 -5.99 -7.76 10.11
CA PHE A 123 -5.73 -6.78 9.07
C PHE A 123 -6.57 -7.13 7.84
N MET A 124 -7.41 -6.19 7.39
CA MET A 124 -8.28 -6.37 6.23
C MET A 124 -7.71 -5.73 4.98
N GLY A 125 -6.85 -4.72 5.11
CA GLY A 125 -6.28 -4.00 3.98
C GLY A 125 -6.11 -2.52 4.28
N MET A 126 -5.98 -1.72 3.23
CA MET A 126 -5.67 -0.30 3.33
C MET A 126 -6.43 0.50 2.28
N SER A 127 -7.08 1.58 2.70
CA SER A 127 -7.56 2.61 1.78
C SER A 127 -6.42 3.57 1.46
N VAL A 128 -6.23 3.88 0.19
CA VAL A 128 -5.23 4.84 -0.28
C VAL A 128 -5.97 6.01 -0.92
N VAL A 129 -5.69 7.22 -0.44
CA VAL A 129 -6.24 8.46 -0.99
C VAL A 129 -5.08 9.32 -1.50
N LEU A 130 -5.06 9.60 -2.81
CA LEU A 130 -4.16 10.56 -3.43
C LEU A 130 -4.82 11.94 -3.41
N ILE A 131 -4.17 12.90 -2.76
CA ILE A 131 -4.62 14.29 -2.69
C ILE A 131 -3.63 15.17 -3.49
N PRO A 132 -4.00 15.63 -4.70
CA PRO A 132 -3.21 16.60 -5.44
C PRO A 132 -3.23 17.97 -4.77
N GLN A 133 -2.10 18.68 -4.68
CA GLN A 133 -2.05 20.01 -4.06
C GLN A 133 -2.54 21.13 -4.98
N CYS A 134 -2.21 21.09 -6.28
CA CYS A 134 -2.21 22.29 -7.13
C CYS A 134 -3.21 22.28 -8.30
N THR A 135 -3.96 21.21 -8.50
CA THR A 135 -4.73 21.04 -9.75
C THR A 135 -6.23 21.35 -9.61
N GLY A 136 -6.74 21.55 -8.38
CA GLY A 136 -8.19 21.65 -8.14
C GLY A 136 -8.97 20.37 -8.48
N GLU A 137 -8.24 19.32 -8.87
CA GLU A 137 -8.77 18.01 -9.19
C GLU A 137 -9.30 17.35 -7.91
N PRO A 138 -10.36 16.53 -8.04
CA PRO A 138 -10.81 15.74 -6.92
C PRO A 138 -9.71 14.74 -6.53
N PRO A 139 -9.53 14.48 -5.23
CA PRO A 139 -8.73 13.35 -4.77
C PRO A 139 -9.21 12.05 -5.40
N THR A 140 -8.28 11.10 -5.55
CA THR A 140 -8.59 9.75 -6.03
C THR A 140 -8.37 8.75 -4.91
N GLN A 141 -9.23 7.74 -4.81
CA GLN A 141 -9.10 6.70 -3.79
C GLN A 141 -9.25 5.29 -4.36
N PHE A 142 -8.62 4.33 -3.71
CA PHE A 142 -8.80 2.90 -3.96
C PHE A 142 -8.49 2.09 -2.70
N PHE A 143 -8.93 0.84 -2.67
CA PHE A 143 -8.67 -0.09 -1.58
C PHE A 143 -7.68 -1.17 -2.02
N LEU A 144 -6.74 -1.50 -1.15
CA LEU A 144 -5.78 -2.58 -1.31
C LEU A 144 -6.04 -3.66 -0.27
N TYR A 145 -6.39 -4.86 -0.73
CA TYR A 145 -6.40 -6.07 0.10
C TYR A 145 -4.96 -6.47 0.47
N PRO A 146 -4.74 -7.30 1.51
CA PRO A 146 -3.40 -7.59 2.02
C PRO A 146 -2.46 -8.17 0.95
N ASP A 147 -2.96 -9.10 0.15
CA ASP A 147 -2.27 -9.68 -1.02
C ASP A 147 -1.94 -8.64 -2.10
N HIS A 148 -2.85 -7.70 -2.35
CA HIS A 148 -2.61 -6.59 -3.27
C HIS A 148 -1.58 -5.58 -2.74
N VAL A 149 -1.52 -5.37 -1.42
CA VAL A 149 -0.49 -4.51 -0.79
C VAL A 149 0.88 -5.12 -1.01
N GLU A 150 1.03 -6.43 -0.76
CA GLU A 150 2.29 -7.15 -0.99
C GLU A 150 2.71 -7.08 -2.45
N GLY A 151 1.79 -7.35 -3.38
CA GLY A 151 2.05 -7.25 -4.82
C GLY A 151 2.46 -5.84 -5.25
N LEU A 152 1.80 -4.80 -4.73
CA LEU A 152 2.17 -3.41 -5.01
C LEU A 152 3.57 -3.09 -4.46
N LEU A 153 3.89 -3.50 -3.24
CA LEU A 153 5.20 -3.27 -2.63
C LEU A 153 6.31 -3.99 -3.38
N ASP A 154 6.08 -5.22 -3.86
CA ASP A 154 7.04 -5.94 -4.71
C ASP A 154 7.31 -5.16 -5.99
N VAL A 155 6.24 -4.76 -6.71
CA VAL A 155 6.37 -3.99 -7.96
C VAL A 155 7.11 -2.67 -7.71
N LEU A 156 6.76 -1.91 -6.68
CA LEU A 156 7.43 -0.65 -6.34
C LEU A 156 8.90 -0.86 -5.93
N THR A 157 9.20 -1.95 -5.22
CA THR A 157 10.57 -2.31 -4.85
C THR A 157 11.38 -2.62 -6.09
N ARG A 158 10.84 -3.42 -7.01
CA ARG A 158 11.46 -3.72 -8.31
C ARG A 158 11.66 -2.49 -9.19
N PHE A 159 10.78 -1.50 -9.07
CA PHE A 159 10.92 -0.19 -9.74
C PHE A 159 12.10 0.59 -9.16
N ARG A 160 12.30 0.50 -7.84
CA ARG A 160 13.40 1.16 -7.12
C ARG A 160 14.75 0.49 -7.37
N THR A 161 14.80 -0.84 -7.44
CA THR A 161 16.02 -1.63 -7.62
C THR A 161 16.47 -1.76 -9.09
N GLU A 162 15.75 -1.16 -10.04
CA GLU A 162 15.98 -1.26 -11.49
C GLU A 162 15.83 -2.69 -12.06
N GLU A 163 15.23 -3.60 -11.29
CA GLU A 163 14.99 -4.99 -11.70
C GLU A 163 13.78 -5.12 -12.64
N LEU A 164 12.94 -4.09 -12.70
CA LEU A 164 11.85 -4.02 -13.66
C LEU A 164 12.39 -3.82 -15.08
N ARG A 165 12.16 -4.84 -15.90
CA ARG A 165 12.51 -4.87 -17.31
C ARG A 165 11.27 -4.69 -18.16
N ASP A 166 11.38 -3.94 -19.23
CA ASP A 166 10.30 -3.84 -20.23
C ASP A 166 10.21 -5.13 -21.06
N ARG A 167 9.30 -5.15 -22.05
CA ARG A 167 9.12 -6.32 -22.94
C ARG A 167 10.37 -6.70 -23.73
N SER A 168 11.34 -5.79 -23.86
CA SER A 168 12.62 -6.01 -24.53
C SER A 168 13.72 -6.51 -23.59
N GLY A 169 13.44 -6.64 -22.29
CA GLY A 169 14.43 -6.98 -21.28
C GLY A 169 15.27 -5.79 -20.81
N SER A 170 14.98 -4.56 -21.26
CA SER A 170 15.71 -3.36 -20.89
C SER A 170 15.23 -2.82 -19.54
N PRO A 171 16.11 -2.34 -18.65
CA PRO A 171 15.68 -1.68 -17.42
C PRO A 171 14.74 -0.52 -17.72
N VAL A 172 13.54 -0.53 -17.14
CA VAL A 172 12.47 0.44 -17.45
C VAL A 172 12.93 1.88 -17.25
N ARG A 173 13.75 2.16 -16.22
CA ARG A 173 14.32 3.49 -15.98
C ARG A 173 15.29 3.95 -17.05
N ALA A 174 16.12 3.05 -17.58
CA ALA A 174 17.05 3.39 -18.65
C ALA A 174 16.28 3.76 -19.93
N ARG A 175 15.26 2.97 -20.27
CA ARG A 175 14.38 3.26 -21.40
C ARG A 175 13.57 4.55 -21.20
N GLY A 176 13.09 4.79 -19.99
CA GLY A 176 12.41 6.04 -19.63
C GLY A 176 13.27 7.27 -19.87
N ARG A 177 14.52 7.27 -19.39
CA ARG A 177 15.49 8.36 -19.62
C ARG A 177 15.80 8.58 -21.10
N GLU A 178 15.93 7.50 -21.87
CA GLU A 178 16.16 7.59 -23.32
C GLU A 178 14.98 8.26 -24.03
N LEU A 179 13.75 7.86 -23.71
CA LEU A 179 12.54 8.43 -24.29
C LEU A 179 12.36 9.90 -23.89
N GLU A 180 12.62 10.25 -22.64
CA GLU A 180 12.60 11.64 -22.16
C GLU A 180 13.59 12.52 -22.94
N ALA A 181 14.82 12.04 -23.15
CA ALA A 181 15.82 12.76 -23.95
C ALA A 181 15.38 12.93 -25.42
N GLN A 182 14.76 11.91 -26.02
CA GLN A 182 14.21 11.98 -27.37
C GLN A 182 13.06 13.00 -27.46
N LEU A 183 12.18 13.03 -26.46
CA LEU A 183 11.07 13.97 -26.38
C LEU A 183 11.58 15.42 -26.29
N LEU A 184 12.51 15.70 -25.36
CA LEU A 184 13.12 17.02 -25.19
C LEU A 184 13.82 17.51 -26.47
N ALA A 185 14.55 16.62 -27.15
CA ALA A 185 15.22 16.93 -28.42
C ALA A 185 14.23 17.19 -29.57
N THR A 186 13.01 16.67 -29.50
CA THR A 186 11.95 16.90 -30.49
C THR A 186 11.27 18.24 -30.24
N VAL A 187 10.91 18.52 -28.99
CA VAL A 187 10.31 19.81 -28.59
C VAL A 187 11.24 20.99 -28.86
N ALA A 188 12.55 20.83 -28.64
CA ALA A 188 13.54 21.86 -28.96
C ALA A 188 13.66 22.16 -30.48
N LYS A 189 13.28 21.23 -31.36
CA LYS A 189 13.29 21.44 -32.82
C LYS A 189 12.03 22.10 -33.36
N GLU A 190 10.94 22.10 -32.59
CA GLU A 190 9.65 22.69 -32.97
C GLU A 190 9.48 24.13 -32.45
N GLY A 191 10.43 24.61 -31.62
CA GLY A 191 10.44 25.95 -31.04
C GLY A 191 11.32 27.00 -31.76
N ASP A 192 11.99 26.62 -32.85
CA ASP A 192 12.70 27.51 -33.80
C ASP A 192 11.85 27.72 -35.07
#